data_AF-A0AA88Y759-F1
#
_entry.id   AF-A0AA88Y759-F1
#
_cell.length_a   1.000
_cell.length_b   1.000
_cell.length_c   1.000
_cell.angle_alpha   90.00
_cell.angle_beta   90.00
_cell.angle_gamma   90.00
#
_symmetry.space_group_name_H-M   'P 1'
#
loop_
_entity.id
_entity.type
_entity.pdbx_description
1 polymer ?
#
loop_
_entity_poly.entity_id
_entity_poly.type
_entity_poly.pdbx_seq_one_letter_code
_entity_poly.pdbx_strand_id
1 'polypeptide(L)'
;MWKPKGNLRFPTRFQVVSIVETSSNTGLQVWVCFYESTTTNGIEKRELLEKDRSLFKELKNKLNELEKRLESRTCNGDHFDKLGVTYTRWGRTKCPKKDTEFVYSGQLGGSHHAHKGAAANYLCMPEKPEWDKFSDKGGSYRAYVYGAEYEIFDDSIDIDKKYYNHDVPCAVCRTMRSSSVLMIPGKTNCTKSWKKEYSGYLMANYHGHPAASEYICVDKEAEWIPGSSSNKDQTVLYPVEAKCGSLKCLPYVEGRELACVVCSK
;
A
#
# COMPACT_ATOMS: atom_id res chain seq x y z
N MET A 1 -11.76 -49.46 27.53
CA MET A 1 -12.04 -48.88 28.85
C MET A 1 -12.18 -47.36 28.70
N TRP A 2 -13.38 -46.88 28.30
CA TRP A 2 -13.76 -45.46 28.27
C TRP A 2 -15.21 -45.40 28.78
N LYS A 3 -15.47 -44.59 29.81
CA LYS A 3 -16.82 -44.37 30.38
C LYS A 3 -17.32 -42.98 29.97
N PRO A 4 -18.57 -42.81 29.51
CA PRO A 4 -19.24 -41.53 29.55
C PRO A 4 -19.93 -41.33 30.91
N LYS A 5 -19.70 -40.16 31.52
CA LYS A 5 -20.49 -39.61 32.62
C LYS A 5 -21.64 -38.80 32.02
N GLY A 6 -22.87 -39.03 32.50
CA GLY A 6 -24.02 -38.15 32.27
C GLY A 6 -25.28 -38.89 31.85
N ASN A 7 -26.21 -39.09 32.80
CA ASN A 7 -27.53 -39.62 32.53
C ASN A 7 -28.40 -38.54 31.85
N LEU A 8 -28.51 -38.60 30.52
CA LEU A 8 -29.67 -38.05 29.82
C LEU A 8 -30.71 -39.17 29.71
N ARG A 9 -31.75 -39.09 30.53
CA ARG A 9 -32.98 -39.86 30.31
C ARG A 9 -33.71 -39.25 29.13
N PHE A 10 -33.53 -39.85 27.95
CA PHE A 10 -34.48 -39.69 26.86
C PHE A 10 -35.69 -40.61 27.09
N PRO A 11 -36.91 -40.20 26.74
CA PRO A 11 -38.03 -41.12 26.63
C PRO A 11 -37.68 -42.21 25.59
N THR A 12 -38.07 -43.44 25.91
CA THR A 12 -37.58 -44.73 25.38
C THR A 12 -37.88 -45.04 23.91
N ARG A 13 -38.05 -44.06 23.01
CA ARG A 13 -38.76 -44.31 21.73
C ARG A 13 -38.02 -44.09 20.41
N PHE A 14 -36.77 -43.63 20.42
CA PHE A 14 -35.99 -43.51 19.19
C PHE A 14 -34.55 -43.98 19.40
N GLN A 15 -34.12 -44.99 18.62
CA GLN A 15 -32.71 -45.35 18.46
C GLN A 15 -32.26 -44.85 17.08
N VAL A 16 -31.19 -44.05 17.05
CA VAL A 16 -30.49 -43.67 15.81
C VAL A 16 -29.68 -44.88 15.36
N VAL A 17 -29.98 -45.42 14.18
CA VAL A 17 -29.31 -46.64 13.68
C VAL A 17 -28.08 -46.32 12.84
N SER A 18 -28.10 -45.24 12.03
CA SER A 18 -26.93 -44.77 11.29
C SER A 18 -27.12 -43.35 10.75
N ILE A 19 -26.00 -42.63 10.60
CA ILE A 19 -25.89 -41.36 9.88
C ILE A 19 -24.98 -41.65 8.67
N VAL A 20 -25.45 -41.36 7.45
CA VAL A 20 -24.65 -41.49 6.24
C VAL A 20 -24.46 -40.11 5.63
N GLU A 21 -23.20 -39.67 5.57
CA GLU A 21 -22.79 -38.45 4.88
C GLU A 21 -22.36 -38.77 3.45
N THR A 22 -22.87 -37.99 2.49
CA THR A 22 -22.38 -38.04 1.10
C THR A 22 -22.03 -36.64 0.64
N SER A 23 -20.78 -36.45 0.21
CA SER A 23 -20.33 -35.19 -0.40
C SER A 23 -20.66 -35.18 -1.90
N SER A 24 -21.33 -34.14 -2.37
CA SER A 24 -21.41 -33.81 -3.80
C SER A 24 -21.03 -32.34 -4.02
N ASN A 25 -20.67 -31.99 -5.25
CA ASN A 25 -20.12 -30.68 -5.64
C ASN A 25 -21.06 -29.48 -5.43
N THR A 26 -22.27 -29.68 -4.90
CA THR A 26 -23.27 -28.63 -4.65
C THR A 26 -23.63 -28.46 -3.16
N GLY A 27 -22.94 -29.16 -2.24
CA GLY A 27 -23.09 -29.00 -0.78
C GLY A 27 -23.30 -30.32 -0.03
N LEU A 28 -23.17 -30.25 1.31
CA LEU A 28 -23.31 -31.38 2.23
C LEU A 28 -24.81 -31.75 2.39
N GLN A 29 -25.20 -32.97 2.07
CA GLN A 29 -26.53 -33.51 2.35
C GLN A 29 -26.45 -34.58 3.43
N VAL A 30 -27.24 -34.43 4.50
CA VAL A 30 -27.34 -35.37 5.61
C VAL A 30 -28.72 -36.03 5.56
N TRP A 31 -28.73 -37.36 5.47
CA TRP A 31 -29.94 -38.17 5.51
C TRP A 31 -30.04 -38.87 6.87
N VAL A 32 -31.16 -38.66 7.58
CA VAL A 32 -31.45 -39.32 8.85
C VAL A 32 -32.64 -40.24 8.65
N CYS A 33 -32.41 -41.55 8.76
CA CYS A 33 -33.46 -42.57 8.66
C CYS A 33 -33.92 -42.97 10.07
N PHE A 34 -35.23 -43.01 10.29
CA PHE A 34 -35.85 -43.51 11.52
C PHE A 34 -36.66 -44.78 11.23
N TYR A 35 -36.51 -45.81 12.06
CA TYR A 35 -37.40 -46.99 12.06
C TYR A 35 -38.50 -46.81 13.12
N GLU A 36 -39.74 -47.16 12.77
CA GLU A 36 -40.92 -46.90 13.60
C GLU A 36 -41.35 -48.16 14.36
N SER A 37 -41.29 -48.16 15.71
CA SER A 37 -42.00 -49.17 16.51
C SER A 37 -43.46 -48.75 16.63
N THR A 38 -44.36 -49.56 16.08
CA THR A 38 -45.80 -49.33 16.05
C THR A 38 -46.38 -49.16 17.46
N THR A 39 -46.94 -47.98 17.77
CA THR A 39 -48.11 -47.69 18.65
C THR A 39 -48.13 -46.23 19.12
N THR A 40 -48.22 -45.27 18.20
CA THR A 40 -48.67 -43.89 18.53
C THR A 40 -49.89 -43.57 17.70
N ASN A 41 -50.95 -43.08 18.35
CA ASN A 41 -52.16 -42.63 17.66
C ASN A 41 -51.79 -41.59 16.60
N GLY A 42 -52.40 -41.68 15.41
CA GLY A 42 -52.08 -40.83 14.26
C GLY A 42 -52.27 -39.32 14.49
N ILE A 43 -52.89 -38.93 15.61
CA ILE A 43 -53.05 -37.53 16.06
C ILE A 43 -51.74 -37.02 16.68
N GLU A 44 -51.10 -37.75 17.59
CA GLU A 44 -49.81 -37.35 18.19
C GLU A 44 -48.69 -37.23 17.14
N LYS A 45 -48.69 -38.11 16.14
CA LYS A 45 -47.71 -38.07 15.04
C LYS A 45 -47.87 -36.81 14.18
N ARG A 46 -49.11 -36.31 13.99
CA ARG A 46 -49.37 -35.05 13.27
C ARG A 46 -48.94 -33.83 14.08
N GLU A 47 -49.20 -33.82 15.39
CA GLU A 47 -48.79 -32.71 16.27
C GLU A 47 -47.26 -32.57 16.36
N LEU A 48 -46.52 -33.68 16.45
CA LEU A 48 -45.04 -33.68 16.42
C LEU A 48 -44.49 -33.16 15.09
N LEU A 49 -45.05 -33.60 13.96
CA LEU A 49 -44.66 -33.13 12.62
C LEU A 49 -44.98 -31.64 12.40
N GLU A 50 -46.09 -31.14 12.95
CA GLU A 50 -46.43 -29.71 12.91
C GLU A 50 -45.50 -28.87 13.78
N LYS A 51 -45.16 -29.37 14.97
CA LYS A 51 -44.23 -28.69 15.89
C LYS A 51 -42.83 -28.58 15.27
N ASP A 52 -42.32 -29.65 14.67
CA ASP A 52 -41.04 -29.66 13.95
C ASP A 52 -41.06 -28.72 12.74
N ARG A 53 -42.18 -28.67 12.00
CA ARG A 53 -42.36 -27.71 10.90
C ARG A 53 -42.33 -26.27 11.40
N SER A 54 -42.92 -25.98 12.56
CA SER A 54 -42.91 -24.64 13.16
C SER A 54 -41.50 -24.22 13.58
N LEU A 55 -40.75 -25.13 14.22
CA LEU A 55 -39.39 -24.89 14.68
C LEU A 55 -38.45 -24.65 13.50
N PHE A 56 -38.58 -25.44 12.43
CA PHE A 56 -37.78 -25.28 11.23
C PHE A 56 -38.08 -23.97 10.49
N LYS A 57 -39.35 -23.53 10.50
CA LYS A 57 -39.76 -22.23 9.95
C LYS A 57 -39.15 -21.08 10.76
N GLU A 58 -39.13 -21.18 12.09
CA GLU A 58 -38.52 -20.18 12.96
C GLU A 58 -37.00 -20.11 12.77
N LEU A 59 -36.34 -21.28 12.66
CA LEU A 59 -34.91 -21.37 12.42
C LEU A 59 -34.52 -20.76 11.06
N LYS A 60 -35.29 -21.03 10.00
CA LYS A 60 -35.11 -20.41 8.68
C LYS A 60 -35.27 -18.89 8.72
N ASN A 61 -36.27 -18.40 9.45
CA ASN A 61 -36.48 -16.95 9.60
C ASN A 61 -35.30 -16.29 10.34
N LYS A 62 -34.80 -16.91 11.41
CA LYS A 62 -33.61 -16.42 12.14
C LYS A 62 -32.34 -16.46 11.29
N LEU A 63 -32.18 -17.50 10.45
CA LEU A 63 -31.06 -17.59 9.52
C LEU A 63 -31.11 -16.46 8.48
N ASN A 64 -32.27 -16.24 7.84
CA ASN A 64 -32.47 -15.15 6.90
C ASN A 64 -32.26 -13.76 7.56
N GLU A 65 -32.63 -13.61 8.82
CA GLU A 65 -32.40 -12.38 9.58
C GLU A 65 -30.89 -12.17 9.88
N LEU A 66 -30.17 -13.24 10.22
CA LEU A 66 -28.72 -13.20 10.42
C LEU A 66 -27.97 -12.91 9.11
N GLU A 67 -28.39 -13.50 7.99
CA GLU A 67 -27.86 -13.20 6.66
C GLU A 67 -28.06 -11.73 6.30
N LYS A 68 -29.28 -11.20 6.48
CA LYS A 68 -29.55 -9.77 6.28
C LYS A 68 -28.72 -8.88 7.19
N ARG A 69 -28.49 -9.27 8.45
CA ARG A 69 -27.61 -8.54 9.38
C ARG A 69 -26.16 -8.56 8.92
N LEU A 70 -25.68 -9.68 8.36
CA LEU A 70 -24.34 -9.81 7.78
C LEU A 70 -24.16 -8.95 6.52
N GLU A 71 -25.14 -8.94 5.61
CA GLU A 71 -25.17 -8.05 4.45
C GLU A 71 -25.18 -6.58 4.88
N SER A 72 -25.98 -6.22 5.88
CA SER A 72 -26.00 -4.85 6.43
C SER A 72 -24.72 -4.45 7.17
N ARG A 73 -23.88 -5.43 7.56
CA ARG A 73 -22.55 -5.22 8.17
C ARG A 73 -21.42 -5.17 7.14
N THR A 74 -21.69 -5.39 5.86
CA THR A 74 -20.74 -5.03 4.83
C THR A 74 -20.70 -3.51 4.74
N CYS A 75 -19.63 -2.89 5.26
CA CYS A 75 -19.33 -1.51 4.92
C CYS A 75 -19.30 -1.45 3.39
N ASN A 76 -20.18 -0.64 2.78
CA ASN A 76 -20.23 -0.44 1.32
C ASN A 76 -18.81 -0.44 0.75
N GLY A 77 -18.52 -1.33 -0.20
CA GLY A 77 -17.20 -1.45 -0.84
C GLY A 77 -16.70 -0.13 -1.44
N ASP A 78 -17.61 0.81 -1.66
CA ASP A 78 -17.38 2.18 -2.13
C ASP A 78 -16.56 3.07 -1.17
N HIS A 79 -16.49 2.73 0.13
CA HIS A 79 -15.76 3.55 1.10
C HIS A 79 -14.28 3.19 1.22
N PHE A 80 -13.89 1.97 0.82
CA PHE A 80 -12.51 1.48 0.88
C PHE A 80 -11.67 2.01 -0.30
N ASP A 81 -12.30 2.27 -1.44
CA ASP A 81 -11.66 2.86 -2.62
C ASP A 81 -11.39 4.37 -2.46
N LYS A 82 -11.99 5.02 -1.45
CA LYS A 82 -11.70 6.42 -1.10
C LYS A 82 -10.47 6.58 -0.19
N LEU A 83 -10.04 5.50 0.48
CA LEU A 83 -8.80 5.52 1.26
C LEU A 83 -7.62 5.51 0.30
N GLY A 84 -6.74 6.50 0.44
CA GLY A 84 -5.53 6.60 -0.34
C GLY A 84 -4.60 7.64 0.25
N VAL A 85 -3.31 7.47 -0.01
CA VAL A 85 -2.25 8.38 0.45
C VAL A 85 -1.36 8.73 -0.74
N THR A 86 -0.90 9.97 -0.76
CA THR A 86 -0.06 10.48 -1.84
C THR A 86 1.41 10.28 -1.55
N TYR A 87 2.19 10.11 -2.61
CA TYR A 87 3.65 10.11 -2.56
C TYR A 87 4.22 10.64 -3.87
N THR A 88 5.43 11.18 -3.81
CA THR A 88 6.16 11.61 -5.01
C THR A 88 7.09 10.50 -5.47
N ARG A 89 7.01 10.14 -6.74
CA ARG A 89 7.95 9.25 -7.42
C ARG A 89 8.98 10.11 -8.13
N TRP A 90 10.16 10.24 -7.53
CA TRP A 90 11.26 11.03 -8.07
C TRP A 90 11.99 10.28 -9.19
N GLY A 91 12.38 11.02 -10.23
CA GLY A 91 13.05 10.48 -11.42
C GLY A 91 12.11 9.82 -12.43
N ARG A 92 10.79 9.96 -12.31
CA ARG A 92 9.82 9.33 -13.24
C ARG A 92 8.68 10.29 -13.54
N THR A 93 8.18 10.26 -14.77
CA THR A 93 6.99 11.04 -15.17
C THR A 93 5.67 10.29 -14.96
N LYS A 94 5.71 9.02 -14.53
CA LYS A 94 4.54 8.13 -14.43
C LYS A 94 4.51 7.37 -13.11
N CYS A 95 3.31 7.17 -12.59
CA CYS A 95 3.06 6.28 -11.46
C CYS A 95 3.16 4.80 -11.87
N PRO A 96 3.36 3.87 -10.91
CA PRO A 96 3.13 2.45 -11.15
C PRO A 96 1.73 2.23 -11.75
N LYS A 97 1.53 1.12 -12.48
CA LYS A 97 0.23 0.84 -13.12
C LYS A 97 -0.80 0.19 -12.18
N LYS A 98 -0.37 -0.33 -11.03
CA LYS A 98 -1.17 -1.24 -10.20
C LYS A 98 -1.54 -0.60 -8.86
N ASP A 99 -2.84 -0.46 -8.63
CA ASP A 99 -3.47 0.14 -7.43
C ASP A 99 -2.91 1.54 -7.07
N THR A 100 -2.55 2.31 -8.09
CA THR A 100 -2.06 3.68 -7.97
C THR A 100 -2.72 4.56 -9.02
N GLU A 101 -3.17 5.72 -8.59
CA GLU A 101 -3.75 6.78 -9.40
C GLU A 101 -2.68 7.85 -9.68
N PHE A 102 -2.61 8.30 -10.93
CA PHE A 102 -1.76 9.42 -11.31
C PHE A 102 -2.43 10.75 -10.93
N VAL A 103 -1.71 11.61 -10.22
CA VAL A 103 -2.23 12.94 -9.84
C VAL A 103 -1.72 14.00 -10.81
N TYR A 104 -0.39 14.19 -10.89
CA TYR A 104 0.26 15.05 -11.88
C TYR A 104 1.74 14.69 -12.06
N SER A 105 2.35 15.19 -13.13
CA SER A 105 3.79 15.10 -13.41
C SER A 105 4.42 16.49 -13.50
N GLY A 106 5.74 16.50 -13.40
CA GLY A 106 6.49 17.73 -13.32
C GLY A 106 8.00 17.53 -13.37
N GLN A 107 8.70 18.60 -13.02
CA GLN A 107 10.13 18.62 -12.79
C GLN A 107 10.41 18.81 -11.30
N LEU A 108 11.49 18.20 -10.81
CA LEU A 108 11.97 18.43 -9.46
C LEU A 108 12.46 19.88 -9.34
N GLY A 109 11.89 20.59 -8.38
CA GLY A 109 12.33 21.91 -7.95
C GLY A 109 12.94 21.88 -6.55
N GLY A 110 13.90 22.76 -6.30
CA GLY A 110 14.51 22.94 -4.99
C GLY A 110 15.22 24.28 -4.86
N SER A 111 15.99 24.42 -3.80
CA SER A 111 16.81 25.62 -3.59
C SER A 111 18.17 25.49 -4.27
N HIS A 112 18.74 26.62 -4.69
CA HIS A 112 20.13 26.65 -5.15
C HIS A 112 21.05 26.20 -4.03
N HIS A 113 21.94 25.28 -4.35
CA HIS A 113 22.86 24.67 -3.41
C HIS A 113 23.75 25.67 -2.64
N ALA A 114 23.99 26.87 -3.18
CA ALA A 114 24.85 27.90 -2.60
C ALA A 114 24.11 28.85 -1.63
N HIS A 115 22.77 28.81 -1.57
CA HIS A 115 21.98 29.78 -0.82
C HIS A 115 21.84 29.38 0.66
N LYS A 116 22.45 30.14 1.57
CA LYS A 116 22.41 29.86 3.03
C LYS A 116 21.00 29.93 3.66
N GLY A 117 20.09 30.72 3.07
CA GLY A 117 18.69 30.83 3.49
C GLY A 117 17.74 29.92 2.72
N ALA A 118 18.26 28.93 2.01
CA ALA A 118 17.51 27.97 1.20
C ALA A 118 16.49 27.17 2.01
N ALA A 119 15.36 26.85 1.38
CA ALA A 119 14.48 25.79 1.85
C ALA A 119 15.13 24.42 1.61
N ALA A 120 15.00 23.50 2.56
CA ALA A 120 15.63 22.17 2.47
C ALA A 120 14.82 21.15 1.67
N ASN A 121 13.51 21.35 1.55
CA ASN A 121 12.63 20.39 0.90
C ASN A 121 12.67 20.49 -0.62
N TYR A 122 12.36 19.38 -1.28
CA TYR A 122 12.14 19.33 -2.72
C TYR A 122 10.65 19.46 -3.06
N LEU A 123 10.36 19.93 -4.26
CA LEU A 123 9.02 20.13 -4.79
C LEU A 123 8.89 19.39 -6.12
N CYS A 124 7.71 18.82 -6.38
CA CYS A 124 7.37 18.37 -7.72
C CYS A 124 6.65 19.52 -8.42
N MET A 125 7.36 20.28 -9.26
CA MET A 125 6.84 21.48 -9.91
C MET A 125 6.02 21.06 -11.14
N PRO A 126 4.73 21.40 -11.24
CA PRO A 126 3.93 21.02 -12.40
C PRO A 126 4.49 21.63 -13.68
N GLU A 127 4.37 20.91 -14.80
CA GLU A 127 4.85 21.37 -16.12
C GLU A 127 4.23 22.71 -16.55
N LYS A 128 3.01 23.00 -16.09
CA LYS A 128 2.27 24.22 -16.38
C LYS A 128 1.86 24.89 -15.06
N PRO A 129 2.61 25.89 -14.57
CA PRO A 129 2.22 26.64 -13.39
C PRO A 129 1.05 27.58 -13.69
N GLU A 130 0.23 27.85 -12.68
CA GLU A 130 -0.79 28.89 -12.70
C GLU A 130 -0.32 30.07 -11.85
N TRP A 131 -0.58 31.29 -12.32
CA TRP A 131 -0.19 32.51 -11.63
C TRP A 131 -1.45 33.28 -11.20
N ASP A 132 -1.54 33.60 -9.92
CA ASP A 132 -2.56 34.52 -9.39
C ASP A 132 -2.03 35.96 -9.49
N LYS A 133 -1.85 36.69 -8.38
CA LYS A 133 -1.26 38.03 -8.38
C LYS A 133 0.27 37.97 -8.39
N PHE A 134 0.90 38.42 -9.48
CA PHE A 134 2.35 38.44 -9.62
C PHE A 134 2.90 39.82 -10.06
N SER A 135 4.22 39.96 -10.03
CA SER A 135 4.94 41.12 -10.55
C SER A 135 6.25 40.69 -11.19
N ASP A 136 6.47 41.12 -12.44
CA ASP A 136 7.66 40.80 -13.23
C ASP A 136 8.90 41.62 -12.86
N LYS A 137 8.82 42.47 -11.83
CA LYS A 137 9.89 43.40 -11.45
C LYS A 137 11.07 42.74 -10.69
N GLY A 138 11.05 41.42 -10.53
CA GLY A 138 12.05 40.69 -9.73
C GLY A 138 12.12 41.18 -8.28
N GLY A 139 12.97 40.56 -7.47
CA GLY A 139 13.21 41.03 -6.10
C GLY A 139 14.42 40.34 -5.47
N SER A 140 15.34 41.12 -4.92
CA SER A 140 16.60 40.64 -4.31
C SER A 140 16.46 40.02 -2.92
N TYR A 141 15.28 40.15 -2.30
CA TYR A 141 15.00 39.65 -0.95
C TYR A 141 13.85 38.62 -0.96
N ARG A 142 13.85 37.72 -1.94
CA ARG A 142 12.83 36.67 -2.10
C ARG A 142 13.48 35.28 -2.00
N ALA A 143 12.68 34.29 -1.60
CA ALA A 143 13.06 32.89 -1.79
C ALA A 143 12.96 32.52 -3.28
N TYR A 144 13.75 31.53 -3.68
CA TYR A 144 13.85 31.08 -5.07
C TYR A 144 13.65 29.56 -5.12
N VAL A 145 13.00 29.10 -6.19
CA VAL A 145 12.93 27.69 -6.56
C VAL A 145 13.59 27.54 -7.91
N TYR A 146 14.47 26.54 -8.03
CA TYR A 146 15.24 26.22 -9.21
C TYR A 146 14.98 24.79 -9.65
N GLY A 147 15.22 24.48 -10.92
CA GLY A 147 15.24 23.09 -11.40
C GLY A 147 16.38 22.30 -10.76
N ALA A 148 16.23 20.97 -10.73
CA ALA A 148 17.25 20.06 -10.23
C ALA A 148 17.86 19.19 -11.30
N GLU A 149 19.18 18.99 -11.20
CA GLU A 149 19.98 18.18 -12.10
C GLU A 149 20.51 16.92 -11.41
N TYR A 150 20.70 15.85 -12.18
CA TYR A 150 21.46 14.69 -11.75
C TYR A 150 22.96 14.97 -11.79
N GLU A 151 23.62 14.76 -10.65
CA GLU A 151 25.07 14.84 -10.49
C GLU A 151 25.65 13.44 -10.29
N ILE A 152 25.61 12.65 -11.37
CA ILE A 152 26.05 11.25 -11.39
C ILE A 152 27.20 11.12 -12.40
N PHE A 153 28.39 10.80 -11.90
CA PHE A 153 29.63 10.84 -12.70
C PHE A 153 30.12 9.47 -13.17
N ASP A 154 29.55 8.40 -12.64
CA ASP A 154 29.98 7.03 -12.88
C ASP A 154 28.80 6.05 -12.90
N ASP A 155 29.11 4.77 -13.11
CA ASP A 155 28.12 3.69 -13.20
C ASP A 155 27.97 2.96 -11.84
N SER A 156 28.15 3.66 -10.70
CA SER A 156 28.05 3.11 -9.34
C SER A 156 26.62 2.69 -8.96
N ILE A 157 25.61 3.26 -9.62
CA ILE A 157 24.19 3.02 -9.39
C ILE A 157 23.47 2.68 -10.70
N ASP A 158 22.25 2.15 -10.62
CA ASP A 158 21.47 1.77 -11.80
C ASP A 158 21.00 2.98 -12.66
N ILE A 159 21.19 4.21 -12.16
CA ILE A 159 20.89 5.43 -12.90
C ILE A 159 22.11 5.76 -13.77
N ASP A 160 21.91 5.74 -15.09
CA ASP A 160 22.96 5.90 -16.10
C ASP A 160 23.67 7.26 -15.97
N LYS A 161 25.01 7.26 -15.93
CA LYS A 161 25.84 8.48 -15.88
C LYS A 161 25.58 9.46 -17.03
N LYS A 162 25.00 9.01 -18.14
CA LYS A 162 24.58 9.91 -19.23
C LYS A 162 23.52 10.93 -18.78
N TYR A 163 22.90 10.73 -17.62
CA TYR A 163 21.94 11.67 -17.04
C TYR A 163 22.63 12.86 -16.37
N TYR A 164 23.96 12.89 -16.27
CA TYR A 164 24.72 14.03 -15.77
C TYR A 164 24.25 15.36 -16.41
N ASN A 165 24.02 16.38 -15.59
CA ASN A 165 23.42 17.68 -15.93
C ASN A 165 22.00 17.62 -16.54
N HIS A 166 21.35 16.47 -16.59
CA HIS A 166 19.97 16.43 -17.02
C HIS A 166 19.02 16.71 -15.85
N ASP A 167 17.92 17.38 -16.17
CA ASP A 167 16.88 17.71 -15.23
C ASP A 167 16.10 16.47 -14.78
N VAL A 168 15.72 16.49 -13.51
CA VAL A 168 15.08 15.38 -12.81
C VAL A 168 13.55 15.49 -12.94
N PRO A 169 12.85 14.55 -13.60
CA PRO A 169 11.39 14.54 -13.63
C PRO A 169 10.80 14.01 -12.32
N CYS A 170 9.52 14.28 -12.09
CA CYS A 170 8.77 13.74 -10.96
C CYS A 170 7.31 13.45 -11.34
N ALA A 171 6.69 12.56 -10.56
CA ALA A 171 5.27 12.30 -10.63
C ALA A 171 4.69 12.18 -9.23
N VAL A 172 3.56 12.83 -8.98
CA VAL A 172 2.78 12.65 -7.75
C VAL A 172 1.73 11.59 -7.99
N CYS A 173 1.74 10.59 -7.12
CA CYS A 173 0.92 9.39 -7.20
C CYS A 173 0.07 9.27 -5.95
N ARG A 174 -1.15 8.74 -6.10
CA ARG A 174 -2.01 8.35 -4.98
C ARG A 174 -2.16 6.85 -4.98
N THR A 175 -1.68 6.18 -3.94
CA THR A 175 -1.90 4.74 -3.78
C THR A 175 -3.29 4.48 -3.23
N MET A 176 -3.98 3.50 -3.80
CA MET A 176 -5.36 3.17 -3.45
C MET A 176 -5.38 2.15 -2.31
N ARG A 177 -6.40 2.22 -1.46
CA ARG A 177 -6.61 1.28 -0.33
C ARG A 177 -5.44 1.22 0.65
N SER A 178 -4.62 2.28 0.66
CA SER A 178 -3.49 2.47 1.57
C SER A 178 -3.73 3.73 2.39
N SER A 179 -3.32 3.70 3.64
CA SER A 179 -3.46 4.79 4.62
C SER A 179 -2.14 5.48 4.94
N SER A 180 -1.02 4.87 4.58
CA SER A 180 0.32 5.34 4.93
C SER A 180 1.34 5.04 3.84
N VAL A 181 2.32 5.94 3.69
CA VAL A 181 3.52 5.75 2.86
C VAL A 181 4.75 6.02 3.71
N LEU A 182 5.81 5.27 3.48
CA LEU A 182 7.13 5.55 4.04
C LEU A 182 8.24 5.22 3.04
N MET A 183 9.37 5.90 3.18
CA MET A 183 10.63 5.55 2.52
C MET A 183 11.52 4.80 3.52
N ILE A 184 12.08 3.66 3.13
CA ILE A 184 13.09 2.94 3.91
C ILE A 184 14.47 3.13 3.23
N PRO A 185 15.41 3.87 3.83
CA PRO A 185 16.76 3.98 3.32
C PRO A 185 17.56 2.69 3.59
N GLY A 186 18.49 2.35 2.69
CA GLY A 186 19.31 1.15 2.76
C GLY A 186 18.57 -0.16 2.45
N LYS A 187 17.37 -0.10 1.86
CA LYS A 187 16.55 -1.27 1.49
C LYS A 187 16.05 -1.16 0.07
N THR A 188 15.97 -2.28 -0.62
CA THR A 188 15.35 -2.40 -1.95
C THR A 188 13.96 -3.04 -1.89
N ASN A 189 13.56 -3.58 -0.73
CA ASN A 189 12.30 -4.28 -0.50
C ASN A 189 11.62 -3.78 0.77
N CYS A 190 10.28 -3.71 0.73
CA CYS A 190 9.47 -3.32 1.87
C CYS A 190 9.46 -4.42 2.95
N THR A 191 9.19 -4.01 4.19
CA THR A 191 8.96 -4.97 5.28
C THR A 191 7.67 -5.77 5.08
N LYS A 192 7.51 -6.86 5.83
CA LYS A 192 6.32 -7.71 5.74
C LYS A 192 5.03 -6.89 5.89
N SER A 193 4.04 -7.18 5.05
CA SER A 193 2.73 -6.49 5.01
C SER A 193 2.75 -5.04 4.52
N TRP A 194 3.85 -4.57 3.95
CA TRP A 194 3.91 -3.32 3.20
C TRP A 194 4.01 -3.61 1.71
N LYS A 195 3.24 -2.88 0.90
CA LYS A 195 3.31 -2.95 -0.56
C LYS A 195 4.48 -2.09 -1.04
N LYS A 196 5.27 -2.60 -1.99
CA LYS A 196 6.29 -1.81 -2.67
C LYS A 196 5.64 -0.97 -3.76
N GLU A 197 5.89 0.34 -3.74
CA GLU A 197 5.52 1.25 -4.82
C GLU A 197 6.66 1.41 -5.83
N TYR A 198 7.88 1.67 -5.36
CA TYR A 198 9.10 1.62 -6.18
C TYR A 198 10.36 1.50 -5.31
N SER A 199 11.51 1.26 -5.95
CA SER A 199 12.82 1.24 -5.29
C SER A 199 13.85 1.93 -6.17
N GLY A 200 14.89 2.48 -5.55
CA GLY A 200 16.04 3.01 -6.27
C GLY A 200 17.15 3.43 -5.34
N TYR A 201 17.66 4.65 -5.52
CA TYR A 201 18.81 5.15 -4.76
C TYR A 201 18.46 6.40 -3.97
N LEU A 202 19.00 6.47 -2.76
CA LEU A 202 18.89 7.62 -1.90
C LEU A 202 19.76 8.73 -2.50
N MET A 203 19.16 9.88 -2.75
CA MET A 203 19.86 11.04 -3.30
C MET A 203 19.58 12.29 -2.46
N ALA A 204 20.56 13.18 -2.43
CA ALA A 204 20.52 14.46 -1.72
C ALA A 204 21.53 15.44 -2.35
N ASN A 205 21.61 16.65 -1.82
CA ASN A 205 22.62 17.62 -2.22
C ASN A 205 24.03 17.18 -1.74
N TYR A 206 25.08 17.72 -2.35
CA TYR A 206 26.47 17.48 -1.94
C TYR A 206 26.72 18.00 -0.52
N HIS A 207 27.34 17.18 0.31
CA HIS A 207 27.56 17.47 1.73
C HIS A 207 28.41 18.72 2.01
N GLY A 208 29.18 19.21 1.02
CA GLY A 208 29.96 20.44 1.12
C GLY A 208 29.20 21.71 0.73
N HIS A 209 27.99 21.60 0.18
CA HIS A 209 27.17 22.76 -0.19
C HIS A 209 26.52 23.41 1.04
N PRO A 210 26.40 24.75 1.06
CA PRO A 210 25.86 25.48 2.21
C PRO A 210 24.34 25.34 2.37
N ALA A 211 23.59 25.05 1.30
CA ALA A 211 22.15 24.81 1.40
C ALA A 211 21.88 23.37 1.87
N ALA A 212 21.04 23.23 2.90
CA ALA A 212 20.54 21.93 3.32
C ALA A 212 19.61 21.32 2.26
N SER A 213 19.48 20.00 2.28
CA SER A 213 18.50 19.27 1.46
C SER A 213 17.91 18.08 2.21
N GLU A 214 16.75 17.62 1.77
CA GLU A 214 16.17 16.35 2.19
C GLU A 214 16.86 15.15 1.51
N TYR A 215 16.73 13.98 2.13
CA TYR A 215 17.01 12.71 1.47
C TYR A 215 15.76 12.24 0.73
N ILE A 216 15.89 11.96 -0.56
CA ILE A 216 14.80 11.42 -1.37
C ILE A 216 15.18 10.10 -2.02
N CYS A 217 14.18 9.28 -2.32
CA CYS A 217 14.36 8.05 -3.06
C CYS A 217 14.10 8.30 -4.54
N VAL A 218 15.14 8.31 -5.36
CA VAL A 218 15.04 8.41 -6.82
C VAL A 218 14.90 7.01 -7.39
N ASP A 219 13.94 6.83 -8.29
CA ASP A 219 13.67 5.53 -8.91
C ASP A 219 14.90 5.03 -9.68
N LYS A 220 15.24 3.74 -9.55
CA LYS A 220 16.35 3.14 -10.32
C LYS A 220 16.08 3.13 -11.82
N GLU A 221 14.81 3.14 -12.24
CA GLU A 221 14.40 3.24 -13.64
C GLU A 221 14.20 4.70 -14.05
N ALA A 222 15.08 5.58 -13.54
CA ALA A 222 14.98 7.02 -13.73
C ALA A 222 14.89 7.41 -15.21
N GLU A 223 14.18 8.51 -15.44
CA GLU A 223 14.05 9.25 -16.69
C GLU A 223 14.73 10.61 -16.52
N TRP A 224 14.88 11.32 -17.63
CA TRP A 224 15.38 12.69 -17.68
C TRP A 224 14.47 13.56 -18.54
N ILE A 225 14.55 14.88 -18.41
CA ILE A 225 13.80 15.80 -19.28
C ILE A 225 14.55 15.97 -20.62
N PRO A 226 13.91 15.73 -21.77
CA PRO A 226 14.55 15.92 -23.06
C PRO A 226 15.03 17.35 -23.29
N GLY A 227 16.26 17.51 -23.80
CA GLY A 227 16.84 18.83 -24.12
C GLY A 227 17.40 19.59 -22.92
N SER A 228 17.46 18.98 -21.73
CA SER A 228 17.89 19.63 -20.50
C SER A 228 19.36 19.38 -20.12
N SER A 229 20.26 19.02 -21.05
CA SER A 229 21.61 18.56 -20.71
C SER A 229 22.60 19.66 -20.33
N SER A 230 22.12 20.88 -20.11
CA SER A 230 22.99 22.04 -19.88
C SER A 230 23.26 22.17 -18.40
N ASN A 231 24.53 22.15 -17.99
CA ASN A 231 24.92 22.41 -16.61
C ASN A 231 24.42 23.80 -16.15
N LYS A 232 23.53 23.81 -15.14
CA LYS A 232 23.04 24.99 -14.43
C LYS A 232 23.53 25.03 -12.98
N ASP A 233 23.83 23.88 -12.39
CA ASP A 233 24.29 23.66 -11.02
C ASP A 233 23.45 24.43 -10.00
N GLN A 234 22.13 24.37 -10.10
CA GLN A 234 21.24 25.10 -9.19
C GLN A 234 20.85 24.21 -8.01
N THR A 235 19.77 23.45 -8.17
CA THR A 235 19.47 22.32 -7.30
C THR A 235 20.15 21.10 -7.90
N VAL A 236 20.79 20.26 -7.08
CA VAL A 236 21.60 19.15 -7.58
C VAL A 236 21.40 17.91 -6.72
N LEU A 237 21.35 16.75 -7.37
CA LEU A 237 21.19 15.45 -6.72
C LEU A 237 22.40 14.56 -6.93
N TYR A 238 23.06 14.23 -5.83
CA TYR A 238 24.15 13.27 -5.74
C TYR A 238 23.65 11.96 -5.09
N PRO A 239 24.20 10.80 -5.50
CA PRO A 239 24.01 9.55 -4.75
C PRO A 239 24.50 9.71 -3.31
N VAL A 240 23.77 9.13 -2.35
CA VAL A 240 24.14 9.19 -0.93
C VAL A 240 24.94 7.96 -0.55
N GLU A 241 26.16 8.16 -0.06
CA GLU A 241 27.00 7.09 0.47
C GLU A 241 26.77 6.84 1.96
N ALA A 242 26.96 5.58 2.37
CA ALA A 242 27.13 5.26 3.78
C ALA A 242 28.49 5.76 4.28
N LYS A 243 28.53 6.55 5.36
CA LYS A 243 29.75 6.85 6.10
C LYS A 243 29.71 6.17 7.46
N CYS A 244 30.73 5.36 7.75
CA CYS A 244 30.82 4.66 9.02
C CYS A 244 31.21 5.61 10.16
N GLY A 245 30.87 5.21 11.38
CA GLY A 245 31.08 6.00 12.60
C GLY A 245 30.04 5.60 13.62
N SER A 246 29.11 6.51 13.94
CA SER A 246 27.90 6.14 14.70
C SER A 246 26.99 5.21 13.90
N LEU A 247 27.04 5.29 12.55
CA LEU A 247 26.53 4.25 11.68
C LEU A 247 27.50 3.06 11.71
N LYS A 248 27.04 1.92 12.24
CA LYS A 248 27.89 0.73 12.43
C LYS A 248 28.31 0.14 11.08
N CYS A 249 29.62 0.02 10.90
CA CYS A 249 30.21 -0.76 9.82
C CYS A 249 29.93 -2.26 10.05
N LEU A 250 29.54 -2.94 8.97
CA LEU A 250 28.81 -4.20 8.93
C LEU A 250 27.47 -4.14 9.72
N PRO A 251 26.31 -4.20 9.04
CA PRO A 251 26.14 -4.53 7.62
C PRO A 251 26.38 -3.36 6.66
N TYR A 252 26.51 -2.12 7.15
CA TYR A 252 26.86 -0.99 6.28
C TYR A 252 28.32 -1.08 5.85
N VAL A 253 28.61 -0.66 4.62
CA VAL A 253 29.98 -0.59 4.11
C VAL A 253 30.24 0.85 3.73
N GLU A 254 31.30 1.41 4.30
CA GLU A 254 31.70 2.78 4.04
C GLU A 254 31.94 3.02 2.54
N GLY A 255 31.45 4.16 2.05
CA GLY A 255 31.56 4.57 0.65
C GLY A 255 30.59 3.89 -0.30
N ARG A 256 29.69 3.00 0.16
CA ARG A 256 28.66 2.43 -0.72
C ARG A 256 27.42 3.30 -0.79
N GLU A 257 26.90 3.47 -1.99
CA GLU A 257 25.66 4.16 -2.28
C GLU A 257 24.47 3.43 -1.63
N LEU A 258 23.60 4.20 -1.00
CA LEU A 258 22.45 3.69 -0.29
C LEU A 258 21.27 3.54 -1.22
N ALA A 259 20.83 2.30 -1.43
CA ALA A 259 19.53 2.05 -2.04
C ALA A 259 18.37 2.56 -1.16
N CYS A 260 17.17 2.65 -1.70
CA CYS A 260 15.96 3.01 -1.00
C CYS A 260 14.72 2.34 -1.60
N VAL A 261 13.65 2.29 -0.83
CA VAL A 261 12.36 1.76 -1.27
C VAL A 261 11.24 2.61 -0.69
N VAL A 262 10.25 2.93 -1.52
CA VAL A 262 9.01 3.58 -1.10
C VAL A 262 7.91 2.53 -1.00
N CYS A 263 7.27 2.52 0.16
CA CYS A 263 6.33 1.48 0.58
C CYS A 263 5.01 2.11 1.03
N SER A 264 3.91 1.40 0.82
CA SER A 264 2.56 1.79 1.25
C SER A 264 1.86 0.71 2.09
N LYS A 265 0.89 1.12 2.91
CA LYS A 265 0.07 0.23 3.73
C LYS A 265 -1.30 0.83 4.05
#